data_AF-A0A819AFW0-F1
#
_entry.id   AF-A0A819AFW0-F1
#
_cell.length_a   1.000
_cell.length_b   1.000
_cell.length_c   1.000
_cell.angle_alpha   90.00
_cell.angle_beta   90.00
_cell.angle_gamma   90.00
#
_symmetry.space_group_name_H-M   'P 1'
#
loop_
_entity.id
_entity.type
_entity.pdbx_description
1 polymer ?
#
loop_
_entity_poly.entity_id
_entity_poly.type
_entity_poly.pdbx_seq_one_letter_code
_entity_poly.pdbx_strand_id
1 'polypeptide(L)'
;MLIKELGCNTTTIYIWWSLHEPEDGVFVFNKEEYDFVSFIQIAHSLDLLVIVCVGPYIMTEVHFGGFSYWIMKKQGIAIRRLNKIYYQLIDRYFDQLIPRLVPLQYHLDGNIINFQIEVNSDVPLISFNDAHQYYGYLRDGLIKR
;
A
#
# COMPACT_ATOMS: atom_id res chain seq x y z
N MET A 1 17.97 -8.96 12.29
CA MET A 1 16.67 -9.40 11.71
C MET A 1 16.92 -10.76 11.07
N LEU A 2 16.26 -11.84 11.52
CA LEU A 2 16.63 -13.24 11.21
C LEU A 2 16.80 -13.54 9.71
N ILE A 3 16.03 -12.89 8.84
CA ILE A 3 16.12 -13.08 7.39
C ILE A 3 17.50 -12.75 6.81
N LYS A 4 18.23 -11.79 7.39
CA LYS A 4 19.59 -11.44 6.96
C LYS A 4 20.57 -12.56 7.29
N GLU A 5 20.42 -13.18 8.46
CA GLU A 5 21.22 -14.33 8.92
C GLU A 5 20.93 -15.58 8.08
N LEU A 6 19.71 -15.70 7.54
CA LEU A 6 19.32 -16.74 6.58
C LEU A 6 19.86 -16.49 5.15
N GLY A 7 20.61 -15.42 4.93
CA GLY A 7 21.22 -15.08 3.64
C GLY A 7 20.32 -14.27 2.69
N CYS A 8 19.14 -13.81 3.15
CA CYS A 8 18.30 -12.94 2.34
C CYS A 8 18.88 -11.52 2.26
N ASN A 9 18.70 -10.87 1.11
CA ASN A 9 19.10 -9.48 0.88
C ASN A 9 17.90 -8.50 0.78
N THR A 10 16.68 -9.03 0.72
CA THR A 10 15.47 -8.25 0.45
C THR A 10 14.33 -8.75 1.33
N THR A 11 13.47 -7.84 1.77
CA THR A 11 12.20 -8.16 2.43
C THR A 11 11.04 -7.46 1.75
N THR A 12 9.84 -8.00 1.91
CA THR A 12 8.61 -7.42 1.37
C THR A 12 7.68 -7.08 2.51
N ILE A 13 7.12 -5.88 2.51
CA ILE A 13 6.14 -5.44 3.50
C ILE A 13 4.83 -5.03 2.84
N TYR A 14 3.73 -5.21 3.58
CA TYR A 14 2.41 -4.71 3.20
C TYR A 14 2.04 -3.53 4.08
N ILE A 15 1.51 -2.47 3.48
CA ILE A 15 0.96 -1.35 4.24
C ILE A 15 -0.56 -1.48 4.31
N TRP A 16 -1.07 -1.57 5.53
CA TRP A 16 -2.48 -1.86 5.78
C TRP A 16 -3.24 -0.54 5.88
N TRP A 17 -4.05 -0.22 4.88
CA TRP A 17 -4.85 1.00 4.89
C TRP A 17 -5.70 1.11 6.17
N SER A 18 -6.31 0.02 6.62
CA SER A 18 -7.14 -0.03 7.84
C SER A 18 -6.46 0.45 9.11
N LEU A 19 -5.15 0.25 9.23
CA LEU A 19 -4.37 0.68 10.39
C LEU A 19 -4.01 2.17 10.33
N HIS A 20 -3.89 2.70 9.11
CA HIS A 20 -3.48 4.08 8.86
C HIS A 20 -4.64 5.05 8.61
N GLU A 21 -5.84 4.55 8.32
CA GLU A 21 -7.07 5.33 8.26
C GLU A 21 -8.23 4.60 8.97
N PRO A 22 -8.15 4.41 10.31
CA PRO A 22 -9.13 3.62 11.07
C PRO A 22 -10.55 4.20 11.01
N GLU A 23 -10.66 5.52 10.84
CA GLU A 23 -11.92 6.25 10.65
C GLU A 23 -11.82 7.15 9.41
N ASP A 24 -12.95 7.47 8.80
CA ASP A 24 -13.01 8.21 7.53
C ASP A 24 -12.35 9.59 7.65
N GLY A 25 -11.23 9.77 6.95
CA GLY A 25 -10.45 11.01 6.94
C GLY A 25 -9.49 11.17 8.12
N VAL A 26 -9.43 10.21 9.04
CA VAL A 26 -8.55 10.24 10.22
C VAL A 26 -7.32 9.38 9.95
N PHE A 27 -6.22 10.04 9.58
CA PHE A 27 -4.96 9.35 9.28
C PHE A 27 -4.04 9.25 10.49
N VAL A 28 -3.48 8.06 10.72
CA VAL A 28 -2.55 7.78 11.81
C VAL A 28 -1.29 7.08 11.30
N PHE A 29 -0.13 7.72 11.49
CA PHE A 29 1.18 7.25 11.03
C PHE A 29 2.25 7.28 12.13
N ASN A 30 1.88 7.67 13.34
CA ASN A 30 2.76 7.88 14.49
C ASN A 30 2.61 6.80 15.57
N LYS A 31 1.89 5.70 15.28
CA LYS A 31 1.75 4.59 16.20
C LYS A 31 2.94 3.65 16.04
N GLU A 32 3.67 3.42 17.13
CA GLU A 32 4.89 2.60 17.12
C GLU A 32 4.63 1.19 16.57
N GLU A 33 3.46 0.61 16.86
CA GLU A 33 3.14 -0.76 16.45
C GLU A 33 3.04 -0.93 14.92
N TYR A 34 2.79 0.16 14.18
CA TYR A 34 2.58 0.15 12.74
C TYR A 34 3.42 1.21 12.01
N ASP A 35 4.55 1.61 12.60
CA ASP A 35 5.47 2.57 11.96
C ASP A 35 6.34 1.87 10.90
N PHE A 36 5.82 1.86 9.66
CA PHE A 36 6.54 1.30 8.53
C PHE A 36 7.79 2.10 8.15
N VAL A 37 7.86 3.42 8.44
CA VAL A 37 9.04 4.23 8.10
C VAL A 37 10.22 3.77 8.95
N SER A 38 10.00 3.67 10.26
CA SER A 38 11.00 3.16 11.20
C SER A 38 11.41 1.72 10.84
N PHE A 39 10.47 0.85 10.48
CA PHE A 39 10.78 -0.50 10.04
C PHE A 39 11.70 -0.52 8.79
N ILE A 40 11.38 0.28 7.77
CA ILE A 40 12.17 0.37 6.54
C ILE A 40 13.58 0.90 6.83
N GLN A 41 13.71 1.88 7.72
CA GLN A 41 15.00 2.42 8.17
C GLN A 41 15.83 1.38 8.95
N ILE A 42 15.19 0.56 9.78
CA ILE A 42 15.86 -0.56 10.46
C ILE A 42 16.32 -1.62 9.44
N ALA A 43 15.51 -1.93 8.43
CA ALA A 43 15.93 -2.81 7.35
C ALA A 43 17.13 -2.22 6.60
N HIS A 44 17.13 -0.89 6.38
CA HIS A 44 18.22 -0.20 5.71
C HIS A 44 19.53 -0.31 6.52
N SER A 45 19.49 -0.11 7.84
CA SER A 45 20.68 -0.22 8.70
C SER A 45 21.26 -1.64 8.79
N LEU A 46 20.51 -2.64 8.32
CA LEU A 46 20.92 -4.05 8.22
C LEU A 46 21.30 -4.46 6.79
N ASP A 47 21.48 -3.49 5.89
CA ASP A 47 21.75 -3.70 4.46
C ASP A 47 20.70 -4.62 3.79
N LEU A 48 19.43 -4.43 4.12
CA LEU A 48 18.30 -5.09 3.47
C LEU A 48 17.60 -4.13 2.51
N LEU A 49 17.32 -4.60 1.31
CA LEU A 49 16.44 -3.95 0.36
C LEU A 49 14.98 -4.22 0.72
N VAL A 50 14.07 -3.32 0.34
CA VAL A 50 12.65 -3.44 0.65
C VAL A 50 11.80 -3.34 -0.62
N ILE A 51 10.83 -4.24 -0.74
CA ILE A 51 9.70 -4.12 -1.66
C ILE A 51 8.49 -3.71 -0.83
N VAL A 52 7.81 -2.64 -1.22
CA VAL A 52 6.62 -2.14 -0.51
C VAL A 52 5.37 -2.42 -1.31
N CYS A 53 4.47 -3.21 -0.75
CA CYS A 53 3.14 -3.44 -1.28
C CYS A 53 2.18 -2.38 -0.70
N VAL A 54 1.89 -1.34 -1.48
CA VAL A 54 1.19 -0.13 -1.00
C VAL A 54 -0.33 -0.28 -0.90
N GLY A 55 -0.88 -1.38 -1.42
CA GLY A 55 -2.33 -1.60 -1.52
C GLY A 55 -2.91 -1.00 -2.81
N PRO A 56 -4.19 -0.57 -2.81
CA PRO A 56 -5.07 -0.39 -1.64
C PRO A 56 -5.64 -1.69 -1.05
N TYR A 57 -5.68 -2.77 -1.83
CA TYR A 57 -5.96 -4.13 -1.36
C TYR A 57 -4.66 -4.91 -1.23
N ILE A 58 -4.49 -5.69 -0.16
CA ILE A 58 -3.22 -6.37 0.14
C ILE A 58 -3.30 -7.90 0.29
N MET A 59 -4.37 -8.47 0.83
CA MET A 59 -4.50 -9.94 0.95
C MET A 59 -5.84 -10.37 1.56
N THR A 60 -6.22 -11.62 1.36
CA THR A 60 -7.46 -12.21 1.88
C THR A 60 -7.44 -12.52 3.38
N GLU A 61 -6.27 -12.78 3.95
CA GLU A 61 -6.10 -13.24 5.34
C GLU A 61 -6.09 -12.08 6.34
N VAL A 62 -6.15 -10.86 5.83
CA VAL A 62 -6.31 -9.63 6.62
C VAL A 62 -7.77 -9.21 6.59
N HIS A 63 -8.30 -8.77 7.74
CA HIS A 63 -9.67 -8.27 7.83
C HIS A 63 -9.97 -7.25 6.72
N PHE A 64 -11.05 -7.52 5.98
CA PHE A 64 -11.51 -6.71 4.86
C PHE A 64 -10.44 -6.43 3.79
N GLY A 65 -9.47 -7.31 3.58
CA GLY A 65 -8.50 -7.09 2.50
C GLY A 65 -7.44 -6.02 2.80
N GLY A 66 -7.38 -5.55 4.05
CA GLY A 66 -6.63 -4.35 4.44
C GLY A 66 -7.44 -3.06 4.37
N PHE A 67 -8.70 -3.07 3.93
CA PHE A 67 -9.57 -1.89 3.94
C PHE A 67 -10.13 -1.58 5.33
N SER A 68 -10.31 -0.30 5.63
CA SER A 68 -11.08 0.13 6.80
C SER A 68 -12.56 -0.21 6.64
N TYR A 69 -13.20 -0.68 7.71
CA TYR A 69 -14.60 -1.12 7.67
C TYR A 69 -15.57 -0.01 7.20
N TRP A 70 -15.25 1.26 7.46
CA TRP A 70 -16.11 2.40 7.11
C TRP A 70 -16.18 2.64 5.60
N ILE A 71 -15.20 2.17 4.82
CA ILE A 71 -15.21 2.28 3.34
C ILE A 71 -16.46 1.59 2.79
N MET A 72 -16.82 0.44 3.36
CA MET A 72 -17.99 -0.35 2.95
C MET A 72 -19.32 0.35 3.26
N LYS A 73 -19.33 1.36 4.14
CA LYS A 73 -20.53 2.14 4.49
C LYS A 73 -20.82 3.26 3.49
N LYS A 74 -19.92 3.53 2.54
CA LYS A 74 -20.10 4.59 1.54
C LYS A 74 -21.17 4.17 0.52
N GLN A 75 -22.21 4.99 0.38
CA GLN A 75 -23.28 4.73 -0.58
C GLN A 75 -22.74 4.66 -2.01
N GLY A 76 -23.02 3.57 -2.72
CA GLY A 76 -22.57 3.37 -4.10
C GLY A 76 -21.10 2.98 -4.25
N ILE A 77 -20.42 2.59 -3.17
CA ILE A 77 -19.04 2.08 -3.23
C ILE A 77 -18.98 0.73 -3.94
N ALA A 78 -18.00 0.60 -4.82
CA ALA A 78 -17.60 -0.68 -5.40
C ALA A 78 -16.07 -0.75 -5.39
N ILE A 79 -15.52 -1.43 -4.37
CA ILE A 79 -14.08 -1.58 -4.22
C ILE A 79 -13.49 -2.48 -5.31
N ARG A 80 -12.21 -2.26 -5.65
CA ARG A 80 -11.48 -3.00 -6.69
C ARG A 80 -12.21 -2.99 -8.05
N ARG A 81 -12.94 -1.91 -8.34
CA ARG A 81 -13.66 -1.67 -9.62
C ARG A 81 -13.48 -0.24 -10.08
N LEU A 82 -13.90 0.06 -11.32
CA LEU A 82 -14.03 1.42 -11.83
C LEU A 82 -15.15 2.14 -11.06
N ASN A 83 -14.81 2.79 -9.96
CA ASN A 83 -15.78 3.49 -9.12
C ASN A 83 -15.18 4.81 -8.64
N LYS A 84 -15.85 5.91 -8.97
CA LYS A 84 -15.37 7.26 -8.67
C LYS A 84 -15.17 7.49 -7.16
N ILE A 85 -16.08 6.99 -6.32
CA ILE A 85 -15.98 7.14 -4.87
C ILE A 85 -14.75 6.40 -4.36
N TYR A 86 -14.57 5.15 -4.81
CA TYR A 86 -13.40 4.35 -4.45
C TYR A 86 -12.08 5.02 -4.86
N TYR A 87 -12.03 5.58 -6.08
CA TYR A 87 -10.85 6.28 -6.59
C TYR A 87 -10.50 7.52 -5.77
N GLN A 88 -11.50 8.31 -5.36
CA GLN A 88 -11.30 9.46 -4.48
C GLN A 88 -10.73 9.04 -3.12
N LEU A 89 -11.17 7.90 -2.57
CA LEU A 89 -10.63 7.38 -1.32
C LEU A 89 -9.19 6.89 -1.49
N ILE A 90 -8.89 6.19 -2.60
CA ILE A 90 -7.53 5.76 -2.92
C ILE A 90 -6.61 6.96 -3.05
N ASP A 91 -7.03 8.00 -3.78
CA ASP A 91 -6.24 9.22 -3.94
C ASP A 91 -5.92 9.86 -2.60
N ARG A 92 -6.93 10.01 -1.74
CA ARG A 92 -6.75 10.55 -0.39
C ARG A 92 -5.77 9.71 0.43
N TYR A 93 -5.87 8.39 0.35
CA TYR A 93 -4.93 7.49 1.02
C TYR A 93 -3.51 7.63 0.48
N PHE A 94 -3.34 7.66 -0.84
CA PHE A 94 -2.03 7.82 -1.48
C PHE A 94 -1.42 9.21 -1.23
N ASP A 95 -2.23 10.28 -1.18
CA ASP A 95 -1.80 11.63 -0.81
C ASP A 95 -1.15 11.66 0.58
N GLN A 96 -1.58 10.77 1.48
CA GLN A 96 -0.97 10.63 2.80
C GLN A 96 0.19 9.63 2.79
N LEU A 97 0.04 8.49 2.14
CA LEU A 97 1.02 7.41 2.21
C LEU A 97 2.31 7.73 1.46
N ILE A 98 2.19 8.09 0.18
CA ILE A 98 3.33 8.13 -0.75
C ILE A 98 4.40 9.14 -0.34
N PRO A 99 4.09 10.37 0.11
CA PRO A 99 5.13 11.31 0.55
C PRO A 99 6.03 10.81 1.68
N ARG A 100 5.56 9.82 2.47
CA ARG A 100 6.34 9.19 3.55
C ARG A 100 7.29 8.11 3.03
N LEU A 101 6.98 7.51 1.88
CA LEU A 101 7.78 6.46 1.25
C LEU A 101 8.79 7.02 0.24
N VAL A 102 8.49 8.16 -0.39
CA VAL A 102 9.36 8.78 -1.40
C VAL A 102 10.80 8.94 -0.93
N PRO A 103 11.09 9.50 0.27
CA PRO A 103 12.47 9.69 0.74
C PRO A 103 13.22 8.38 1.02
N LEU A 104 12.52 7.25 1.09
CA LEU A 104 13.09 5.94 1.40
C LEU A 104 13.41 5.13 0.13
N GLN A 105 13.21 5.71 -1.05
CA GLN A 105 13.52 5.06 -2.33
C GLN A 105 15.03 4.92 -2.54
N TYR A 106 15.43 3.82 -3.18
CA TYR A 106 16.83 3.45 -3.38
C TYR A 106 17.65 4.52 -4.13
N HIS A 107 17.04 5.21 -5.09
CA HIS A 107 17.70 6.28 -5.84
C HIS A 107 17.82 7.61 -5.07
N LEU A 108 17.25 7.70 -3.87
CA LEU A 108 17.30 8.83 -2.95
C LEU A 108 18.01 8.44 -1.64
N ASP A 109 19.03 7.57 -1.73
CA ASP A 109 19.79 7.05 -0.59
C ASP A 109 18.95 6.27 0.44
N GLY A 110 17.80 5.72 0.02
CA GLY A 110 17.01 4.77 0.79
C GLY A 110 17.25 3.31 0.38
N ASN A 111 16.36 2.40 0.78
CA ASN A 111 16.45 0.97 0.47
C ASN A 111 15.19 0.38 -0.19
N ILE A 112 14.17 1.19 -0.48
CA ILE A 112 13.00 0.72 -1.24
C ILE A 112 13.38 0.60 -2.72
N ILE A 113 13.36 -0.61 -3.25
CA ILE A 113 13.73 -0.91 -4.64
C ILE A 113 12.54 -1.09 -5.57
N ASN A 114 11.35 -1.35 -5.01
CA ASN A 114 10.15 -1.58 -5.82
C ASN A 114 8.87 -1.30 -5.02
N PHE A 115 7.82 -0.92 -5.74
CA PHE A 115 6.47 -0.80 -5.22
C PHE A 115 5.55 -1.79 -5.95
N GLN A 116 4.84 -2.61 -5.17
CA GLN A 116 3.76 -3.41 -5.70
C GLN A 116 2.43 -2.72 -5.45
N ILE A 117 1.67 -2.59 -6.53
CA ILE A 117 0.31 -2.05 -6.53
C ILE A 117 -0.65 -3.21 -6.63
N GLU A 118 -1.65 -3.25 -5.74
CA GLU A 118 -2.56 -4.39 -5.66
C GLU A 118 -1.85 -5.71 -5.31
N VAL A 119 -2.56 -6.64 -4.70
CA VAL A 119 -1.99 -7.91 -4.26
C VAL A 119 -3.07 -8.97 -4.33
N ASN A 120 -2.74 -10.12 -4.91
CA ASN A 120 -3.63 -11.26 -5.12
C ASN A 120 -4.83 -10.93 -6.04
N SER A 121 -4.53 -10.90 -7.35
CA SER A 121 -5.47 -10.61 -8.43
C SER A 121 -6.17 -11.84 -9.03
N ASP A 122 -6.08 -13.01 -8.38
CA ASP A 122 -6.39 -14.30 -9.00
C ASP A 122 -7.89 -14.52 -9.35
N VAL A 123 -8.75 -13.52 -9.09
CA VAL A 123 -10.11 -13.47 -9.65
C VAL A 123 -10.40 -12.04 -10.13
N PRO A 124 -10.56 -11.81 -11.45
CA PRO A 124 -11.03 -10.52 -11.93
C PRO A 124 -12.47 -10.29 -11.45
N LEU A 125 -12.66 -9.32 -10.55
CA LEU A 125 -13.99 -8.79 -10.21
C LEU A 125 -14.59 -7.92 -11.34
N ILE A 126 -13.82 -7.73 -12.41
CA ILE A 126 -14.04 -6.78 -13.52
C ILE A 126 -13.51 -7.36 -14.84
N SER A 127 -13.96 -6.80 -15.96
CA SER A 127 -13.50 -7.19 -17.30
C SER A 127 -12.01 -6.88 -17.50
N PHE A 128 -11.36 -7.50 -18.49
CA PHE A 128 -9.95 -7.23 -18.81
C PHE A 128 -9.68 -5.75 -19.12
N ASN A 129 -10.58 -5.10 -19.87
CA ASN A 129 -10.45 -3.68 -20.22
C ASN A 129 -10.57 -2.78 -18.98
N ASP A 130 -11.52 -3.10 -18.09
CA ASP A 130 -11.70 -2.38 -16.84
C ASP A 130 -10.51 -2.60 -15.89
N ALA A 131 -9.94 -3.81 -15.89
CA ALA A 131 -8.73 -4.12 -15.13
C ALA A 131 -7.56 -3.25 -15.59
N HIS A 132 -7.33 -3.13 -16.89
CA HIS A 132 -6.28 -2.27 -17.44
C HIS A 132 -6.46 -0.80 -17.01
N GLN A 133 -7.70 -0.29 -17.06
CA GLN A 133 -8.01 1.07 -16.59
C GLN A 133 -7.79 1.22 -15.08
N TYR A 134 -8.23 0.25 -14.29
CA TYR A 134 -8.07 0.26 -12.84
C TYR A 134 -6.60 0.23 -12.41
N TYR A 135 -5.81 -0.70 -12.92
CA TYR A 135 -4.39 -0.78 -12.61
C TYR A 135 -3.62 0.44 -13.15
N GLY A 136 -4.02 0.96 -14.32
CA GLY A 136 -3.51 2.23 -14.85
C GLY A 136 -3.76 3.40 -13.88
N TYR A 137 -4.98 3.51 -13.33
CA TYR A 137 -5.33 4.53 -12.35
C TYR A 137 -4.44 4.46 -11.11
N LEU A 138 -4.27 3.26 -10.55
CA LEU A 138 -3.43 3.08 -9.36
C LEU A 138 -1.97 3.43 -9.65
N ARG A 139 -1.42 2.94 -10.78
CA ARG A 139 -0.05 3.25 -11.23
C ARG A 139 0.16 4.75 -11.37
N ASP A 140 -0.72 5.43 -12.10
CA ASP A 140 -0.58 6.86 -12.37
C ASP A 140 -0.76 7.67 -11.06
N GLY A 141 -1.63 7.19 -10.16
CA GLY A 141 -1.78 7.73 -8.82
C GLY A 141 -0.52 7.65 -7.98
N LEU A 142 0.25 6.56 -8.05
CA LEU A 142 1.56 6.45 -7.38
C LEU A 142 2.57 7.42 -8.01
N ILE A 143 2.72 7.40 -9.33
CA ILE A 143 3.76 8.18 -10.05
C ILE A 143 3.58 9.69 -9.86
N LYS A 144 2.34 10.17 -9.70
CA LYS A 144 2.02 11.60 -9.56
C LYS A 144 2.53 12.20 -8.24
N ARG A 145 2.88 11.39 -7.24
CA ARG A 145 3.15 11.80 -5.86
C ARG A 145 4.59 11.48 -5.47
#